data_AF-A0A9Q8ZAY2-F1
#
_entry.id   AF-A0A9Q8ZAY2-F1
#
_cell.length_a   1.000
_cell.length_b   1.000
_cell.length_c   1.000
_cell.angle_alpha   90.00
_cell.angle_beta   90.00
_cell.angle_gamma   90.00
#
_symmetry.space_group_name_H-M   'P 1'
#
loop_
_entity.id
_entity.type
_entity.pdbx_description
1 polymer ?
#
loop_
_entity_poly.entity_id
_entity_poly.type
_entity_poly.pdbx_seq_one_letter_code
_entity_poly.pdbx_strand_id
1 'polypeptide(L)'
;MAKPSTGPNFLSLPTELRMHIAAEALEQHPLSGFHMVDAAPENGSRYILDTRYRPSANLSIRLVCRQFNIDFTRLAIQKTRFVLQKDAGSTVSTQSETILRDVKRLVVHYGPDTIAEWREFPFNKECLQLDELDMFMPLAEAPEYSELVGMFRRLRNVQRIRFLLCGDEQQARLRCCWLIGVMLKEDHYQRYDAPNAPNLESSWWSWSWSFNDNYSWVTFVAQEPKPVMVEEEYMMLVKPKLDEIMEATAGALG
;
A
#
# COMPACT_ATOMS: atom_id res chain seq x y z
N MET A 1 13.45 12.83 52.11
CA MET A 1 13.16 13.51 50.84
C MET A 1 14.28 13.20 49.87
N ALA A 2 14.02 12.42 48.81
CA ALA A 2 15.02 12.10 47.80
C ALA A 2 15.26 13.34 46.91
N LYS A 3 16.53 13.72 46.69
CA LYS A 3 16.89 14.76 45.72
C LYS A 3 16.44 14.31 44.33
N PRO A 4 15.73 15.14 43.55
CA PRO A 4 15.45 14.82 42.16
C PRO A 4 16.77 14.67 41.42
N SER A 5 16.94 13.56 40.71
CA SER A 5 18.11 13.31 39.88
C SER A 5 18.21 14.41 38.82
N THR A 6 19.27 15.22 38.89
CA THR A 6 19.59 16.31 37.94
C THR A 6 20.14 15.79 36.61
N GLY A 7 19.81 14.56 36.24
CA GLY A 7 20.16 14.01 34.94
C GLY A 7 19.30 14.66 33.84
N PRO A 8 19.80 14.70 32.59
CA PRO A 8 19.00 15.15 31.46
C PRO A 8 17.74 14.28 31.37
N ASN A 9 16.57 14.91 31.43
CA ASN A 9 15.29 14.24 31.22
C ASN A 9 14.90 14.34 29.73
N PHE A 10 14.05 13.42 29.25
CA PHE A 10 13.66 13.43 27.83
C PHE A 10 13.06 14.77 27.39
N LEU A 11 12.31 15.45 28.27
CA LEU A 11 11.68 16.75 27.96
C LEU A 11 12.67 17.92 27.90
N SER A 12 13.90 17.74 28.39
CA SER A 12 14.98 18.71 28.30
C SER A 12 15.72 18.65 26.95
N LEU A 13 15.43 17.63 26.14
CA LEU A 13 15.96 17.54 24.78
C LEU A 13 15.27 18.55 23.84
N PRO A 14 16.00 19.14 22.87
CA PRO A 14 15.41 19.88 21.77
C PRO A 14 14.31 19.08 21.07
N THR A 15 13.27 19.78 20.60
CA THR A 15 12.10 19.17 19.96
C THR A 15 12.50 18.28 18.79
N GLU A 16 13.49 18.66 18.01
CA GLU A 16 14.02 17.91 16.88
C GLU A 16 14.52 16.52 17.31
N LEU A 17 15.32 16.45 18.38
CA LEU A 17 15.81 15.17 18.91
C LEU A 17 14.66 14.33 19.47
N ARG A 18 13.69 14.96 20.14
CA ARG A 18 12.50 14.26 20.65
C ARG A 18 11.67 13.68 19.51
N MET A 19 11.53 14.40 18.40
CA MET A 19 10.83 13.93 17.20
C MET A 19 11.56 12.78 16.52
N HIS A 20 12.89 12.83 16.42
CA HIS A 20 13.68 11.71 15.89
C HIS A 20 13.53 10.45 16.74
N ILE A 21 13.65 10.57 18.06
CA ILE A 21 13.47 9.43 18.97
C ILE A 21 12.03 8.89 18.86
N ALA A 22 11.03 9.75 18.81
CA ALA A 22 9.65 9.34 18.65
C ALA A 22 9.41 8.65 17.30
N ALA A 23 10.05 9.10 16.22
CA ALA A 23 9.90 8.50 14.89
C ALA A 23 10.42 7.06 14.87
N GLU A 24 11.53 6.78 15.55
CA GLU A 24 12.05 5.42 15.72
C GLU A 24 11.14 4.58 16.62
N ALA A 25 10.67 5.13 17.74
CA ALA A 25 9.80 4.42 18.67
C ALA A 25 8.40 4.08 18.10
N LEU A 26 7.96 4.85 17.11
CA LEU A 26 6.68 4.69 16.41
C LEU A 26 6.77 3.83 15.15
N GLU A 27 7.96 3.35 14.78
CA GLU A 27 8.10 2.50 13.61
C GLU A 27 7.39 1.16 13.83
N GLN A 28 6.55 0.80 12.87
CA GLN A 28 5.74 -0.41 12.94
C GLN A 28 6.36 -1.53 12.12
N HIS A 29 6.12 -2.77 12.55
CA HIS A 29 6.54 -3.94 11.78
C HIS A 29 5.89 -3.90 10.38
N PRO A 30 6.56 -4.34 9.30
CA PRO A 30 6.00 -4.38 7.96
C PRO A 30 4.64 -5.09 7.85
N LEU A 31 4.40 -6.05 8.76
CA LEU A 31 3.18 -6.85 8.88
C LEU A 31 2.21 -6.37 9.96
N SER A 32 2.42 -5.21 10.59
CA SER A 32 1.42 -4.66 11.51
C SER A 32 0.08 -4.51 10.80
N GLY A 33 -1.00 -4.99 11.41
CA GLY A 33 -2.32 -5.12 10.77
C GLY A 33 -2.61 -6.51 10.21
N PHE A 34 -1.63 -7.41 10.21
CA PHE A 34 -1.74 -8.80 9.78
C PHE A 34 -1.30 -9.74 10.91
N HIS A 35 -1.82 -10.95 10.92
CA HIS A 35 -1.32 -12.03 11.75
C HIS A 35 -1.19 -13.31 10.94
N MET A 36 -0.22 -14.13 11.32
CA MET A 36 -0.02 -15.45 10.73
C MET A 36 -1.05 -16.41 11.31
N VAL A 37 -1.67 -17.18 10.43
CA VAL A 37 -2.54 -18.30 10.79
C VAL A 37 -1.91 -19.56 10.23
N ASP A 38 -1.62 -20.50 11.11
CA ASP A 38 -1.18 -21.83 10.71
C ASP A 38 -2.36 -22.51 10.01
N ALA A 39 -2.22 -22.79 8.71
CA ALA A 39 -3.17 -23.64 8.03
C ALA A 39 -2.86 -25.11 8.34
N ALA A 40 -3.77 -26.00 7.92
CA ALA A 40 -3.48 -27.43 7.89
C ALA A 40 -2.12 -27.71 7.19
N PRO A 41 -1.41 -28.80 7.53
CA PRO A 41 -0.06 -29.08 7.05
C PRO A 41 0.11 -28.99 5.52
N GLU A 42 -0.97 -29.19 4.78
CA GLU A 42 -1.02 -29.22 3.32
C GLU A 42 -1.09 -27.81 2.68
N ASN A 43 -1.46 -26.77 3.43
CA ASN A 43 -1.75 -25.43 2.90
C ASN A 43 -0.75 -24.34 3.34
N GLY A 44 0.22 -24.68 4.20
CA GLY A 44 1.22 -23.75 4.72
C GLY A 44 0.66 -22.65 5.62
N SER A 45 1.51 -22.00 6.41
CA SER A 45 1.09 -20.82 7.18
C SER A 45 0.78 -19.66 6.23
N ARG A 46 -0.28 -18.90 6.51
CA ARG A 46 -0.69 -17.75 5.69
C ARG A 46 -0.96 -16.54 6.56
N TYR A 47 -0.69 -15.36 6.04
CA TYR A 47 -1.09 -14.12 6.70
C TYR A 47 -2.55 -13.81 6.39
N ILE A 48 -3.29 -13.35 7.40
CA ILE A 48 -4.61 -12.77 7.21
C ILE A 48 -4.67 -11.42 7.92
N LEU A 49 -5.66 -10.62 7.55
CA LEU A 49 -5.93 -9.37 8.23
C LEU A 49 -6.21 -9.63 9.72
N ASP A 50 -5.51 -8.92 10.60
CA ASP A 50 -5.76 -9.01 12.03
C ASP A 50 -7.02 -8.22 12.40
N THR A 51 -8.10 -8.97 12.63
CA THR A 51 -9.39 -8.40 13.02
C THR A 51 -9.35 -7.69 14.37
N ARG A 52 -8.35 -8.02 15.20
CA ARG A 52 -8.13 -7.46 16.53
C ARG A 52 -7.09 -6.34 16.53
N TYR A 53 -6.49 -6.01 15.38
CA TYR A 53 -5.52 -4.93 15.29
C TYR A 53 -6.13 -3.61 15.76
N ARG A 54 -5.42 -2.92 16.65
CA ARG A 54 -5.81 -1.59 17.13
C ARG A 54 -4.65 -0.61 16.92
N PRO A 55 -4.89 0.54 16.26
CA PRO A 55 -3.88 1.59 16.13
C PRO A 55 -3.52 2.23 17.47
N SER A 56 -4.34 2.01 18.52
CA SER A 56 -4.16 2.59 19.85
C SER A 56 -2.82 2.27 20.48
N ALA A 57 -2.22 1.11 20.18
CA ALA A 57 -0.90 0.75 20.70
C ALA A 57 0.16 1.78 20.26
N ASN A 58 0.17 2.14 18.97
CA ASN A 58 1.13 3.12 18.43
C ASN A 58 0.75 4.56 18.84
N LEU A 59 -0.55 4.86 18.92
CA LEU A 59 -1.04 6.17 19.35
C LEU A 59 -0.87 6.44 20.86
N SER A 60 -0.54 5.41 21.65
CA SER A 60 -0.48 5.50 23.12
C SER A 60 0.59 6.48 23.62
N ILE A 61 1.64 6.75 22.82
CA ILE A 61 2.66 7.75 23.14
C ILE A 61 2.05 9.12 23.45
N ARG A 62 0.92 9.46 22.82
CA ARG A 62 0.21 10.73 23.01
C ARG A 62 -0.41 10.86 24.40
N LEU A 63 -0.60 9.74 25.10
CA LEU A 63 -1.25 9.68 26.41
C LEU A 63 -0.26 9.83 27.58
N VAL A 64 1.05 9.88 27.31
CA VAL A 64 2.08 9.99 28.36
C VAL A 64 1.96 11.30 29.15
N CYS A 65 1.90 12.44 28.44
CA CYS A 65 1.68 13.75 29.06
C CYS A 65 1.17 14.76 28.02
N ARG A 66 0.81 15.97 28.47
CA ARG A 66 0.32 17.05 27.59
C ARG A 66 1.33 17.43 26.50
N GLN A 67 2.62 17.48 26.84
CA GLN A 67 3.67 17.83 25.88
C GLN A 67 3.78 16.77 24.78
N PHE A 68 3.70 15.49 25.12
CA PHE A 68 3.71 14.39 24.14
C PHE A 68 2.49 14.43 23.23
N ASN A 69 1.31 14.77 23.77
CA ASN A 69 0.12 14.93 22.96
C ASN A 69 0.30 16.05 21.91
N ILE A 70 0.82 17.21 22.31
CA ILE A 70 1.03 18.35 21.42
C ILE A 70 2.10 18.00 20.36
N ASP A 71 3.24 17.48 20.78
CA ASP A 71 4.39 17.31 19.89
C ASP A 71 4.25 16.12 18.95
N PHE A 72 3.67 15.02 19.44
CA PHE A 72 3.70 13.74 18.72
C PHE A 72 2.39 13.37 18.05
N THR A 73 1.30 14.14 18.20
CA THR A 73 0.00 13.76 17.59
C THR A 73 0.12 13.51 16.09
N ARG A 74 0.71 14.47 15.36
CA ARG A 74 0.88 14.36 13.90
C ARG A 74 1.78 13.19 13.51
N LEU A 75 2.96 13.10 14.13
CA LEU A 75 3.93 12.05 13.85
C LEU A 75 3.36 10.64 14.16
N ALA A 76 2.67 10.49 15.29
CA ALA A 76 2.05 9.24 15.69
C ALA A 76 0.97 8.80 14.68
N ILE A 77 0.14 9.71 14.18
CA ILE A 77 -0.85 9.39 13.14
C ILE A 77 -0.14 8.98 11.84
N GLN A 78 0.87 9.74 11.41
CA GLN A 78 1.62 9.46 10.16
C GLN A 78 2.35 8.12 10.19
N LYS A 79 2.94 7.75 11.33
CA LYS A 79 3.63 6.48 11.51
C LYS A 79 2.70 5.30 11.75
N THR A 80 1.43 5.56 12.09
CA THR A 80 0.44 4.51 12.35
C THR A 80 -0.23 4.06 11.06
N ARG A 81 -0.17 2.75 10.82
CA ARG A 81 -0.97 2.05 9.83
C ARG A 81 -2.39 1.88 10.35
N PHE A 82 -3.36 2.37 9.60
CA PHE A 82 -4.77 2.18 9.89
C PHE A 82 -5.31 1.02 9.06
N VAL A 83 -6.17 0.17 9.64
CA VAL A 83 -6.74 -1.01 8.97
C VAL A 83 -8.24 -0.80 8.79
N LEU A 84 -8.68 -0.79 7.53
CA LEU A 84 -10.08 -0.70 7.14
C LEU A 84 -10.57 -2.07 6.67
N GLN A 85 -11.32 -2.75 7.54
CA GLN A 85 -11.80 -4.11 7.29
C GLN A 85 -13.02 -4.16 6.36
N LYS A 86 -13.84 -3.10 6.38
CA LYS A 86 -15.07 -2.97 5.61
C LYS A 86 -15.27 -1.52 5.21
N ASP A 87 -15.99 -1.32 4.11
CA ASP A 87 -16.49 -0.02 3.64
C ASP A 87 -15.41 1.08 3.66
N ALA A 88 -14.24 0.76 3.12
CA ALA A 88 -13.07 1.65 3.17
C ALA A 88 -13.40 3.03 2.56
N GLY A 89 -14.16 3.04 1.45
CA GLY A 89 -14.60 4.27 0.82
C GLY A 89 -15.50 5.13 1.69
N SER A 90 -16.55 4.54 2.27
CA SER A 90 -17.45 5.25 3.20
C SER A 90 -16.70 5.75 4.44
N THR A 91 -15.80 4.93 4.98
CA THR A 91 -14.99 5.30 6.14
C THR A 91 -14.11 6.51 5.85
N VAL A 92 -13.38 6.52 4.73
CA VAL A 92 -12.56 7.68 4.33
C VAL A 92 -13.44 8.90 4.00
N SER A 93 -14.60 8.70 3.40
CA SER A 93 -15.52 9.78 3.07
C SER A 93 -16.03 10.53 4.31
N THR A 94 -16.27 9.82 5.42
CA THR A 94 -16.80 10.38 6.68
C THR A 94 -15.75 11.01 7.59
N GLN A 95 -14.45 10.77 7.36
CA GLN A 95 -13.39 11.40 8.16
C GLN A 95 -13.15 12.85 7.78
N SER A 96 -12.75 13.66 8.77
CA SER A 96 -12.36 15.05 8.54
C SER A 96 -11.04 15.13 7.75
N GLU A 97 -10.93 16.16 6.91
CA GLU A 97 -9.72 16.40 6.13
C GLU A 97 -8.48 16.61 7.00
N THR A 98 -8.64 17.17 8.20
CA THR A 98 -7.55 17.37 9.16
C THR A 98 -6.91 16.04 9.57
N ILE A 99 -7.72 15.02 9.85
CA ILE A 99 -7.22 13.69 10.22
C ILE A 99 -6.61 13.01 8.99
N LEU A 100 -7.32 13.05 7.85
CA LEU A 100 -6.87 12.40 6.62
C LEU A 100 -5.52 12.91 6.13
N ARG A 101 -5.23 14.21 6.33
CA ARG A 101 -3.93 14.81 5.98
C ARG A 101 -2.73 14.16 6.66
N ASP A 102 -2.94 13.64 7.86
CA ASP A 102 -1.88 13.00 8.64
C ASP A 102 -1.88 11.48 8.48
N VAL A 103 -2.86 10.87 7.83
CA VAL A 103 -2.84 9.43 7.53
C VAL A 103 -1.91 9.17 6.34
N LYS A 104 -0.87 8.36 6.56
CA LYS A 104 0.12 8.00 5.52
C LYS A 104 0.16 6.53 5.16
N ARG A 105 -0.31 5.66 6.04
CA ARG A 105 -0.26 4.20 5.86
C ARG A 105 -1.66 3.63 6.09
N LEU A 106 -2.18 2.92 5.10
CA LEU A 106 -3.51 2.33 5.15
C LEU A 106 -3.48 0.88 4.68
N VAL A 107 -4.18 0.01 5.38
CA VAL A 107 -4.52 -1.33 4.91
C VAL A 107 -6.00 -1.35 4.59
N VAL A 108 -6.32 -1.83 3.40
CA VAL A 108 -7.70 -2.03 2.96
C VAL A 108 -7.90 -3.50 2.64
N HIS A 109 -8.97 -4.06 3.20
CA HIS A 109 -9.55 -5.27 2.64
C HIS A 109 -10.38 -4.86 1.41
N TYR A 110 -10.15 -5.52 0.28
CA TYR A 110 -10.90 -5.25 -0.93
C TYR A 110 -11.41 -6.56 -1.52
N GLY A 111 -12.66 -6.54 -1.98
CA GLY A 111 -13.26 -7.61 -2.79
C GLY A 111 -13.63 -7.10 -4.18
N PRO A 112 -14.10 -7.99 -5.07
CA PRO A 112 -14.51 -7.64 -6.43
C PRO A 112 -15.55 -6.52 -6.48
N ASP A 113 -16.59 -6.63 -5.65
CA ASP A 113 -17.65 -5.63 -5.58
C ASP A 113 -17.14 -4.29 -5.05
N THR A 114 -16.15 -4.32 -4.15
CA THR A 114 -15.60 -3.13 -3.51
C THR A 114 -14.82 -2.24 -4.48
N ILE A 115 -14.02 -2.82 -5.38
CA ILE A 115 -13.27 -2.01 -6.38
C ILE A 115 -14.24 -1.39 -7.39
N ALA A 116 -15.25 -2.14 -7.83
CA ALA A 116 -16.26 -1.64 -8.76
C ALA A 116 -17.04 -0.44 -8.17
N GLU A 117 -17.25 -0.41 -6.85
CA GLU A 117 -17.84 0.73 -6.14
C GLU A 117 -16.89 1.94 -6.03
N TRP A 118 -15.57 1.75 -6.16
CA TRP A 118 -14.55 2.81 -6.14
C TRP A 118 -14.42 3.56 -7.48
N ARG A 119 -15.52 3.71 -8.23
CA ARG A 119 -15.56 4.52 -9.46
C ARG A 119 -15.07 5.95 -9.20
N GLU A 120 -15.53 6.55 -8.10
CA GLU A 120 -14.86 7.69 -7.47
C GLU A 120 -13.89 7.13 -6.43
N PHE A 121 -12.59 7.22 -6.72
CA PHE A 121 -11.60 6.59 -5.85
C PHE A 121 -11.55 7.33 -4.51
N PRO A 122 -11.99 6.73 -3.39
CA PRO A 122 -12.12 7.44 -2.12
C PRO A 122 -10.76 7.94 -1.59
N PHE A 123 -9.69 7.33 -2.07
CA PHE A 123 -8.31 7.69 -1.71
C PHE A 123 -7.72 8.82 -2.57
N ASN A 124 -8.45 9.33 -3.58
CA ASN A 124 -8.01 10.45 -4.41
C ASN A 124 -8.32 11.83 -3.80
N LYS A 125 -8.84 11.90 -2.58
CA LYS A 125 -9.01 13.18 -1.86
C LYS A 125 -7.66 13.92 -1.83
N GLU A 126 -7.63 15.19 -2.21
CA GLU A 126 -6.39 15.98 -2.24
C GLU A 126 -5.69 16.05 -0.88
N CYS A 127 -6.48 16.03 0.20
CA CYS A 127 -5.96 16.03 1.56
C CYS A 127 -5.33 14.68 1.96
N LEU A 128 -5.72 13.56 1.33
CA LEU A 128 -5.22 12.23 1.68
C LEU A 128 -4.05 11.87 0.76
N GLN A 129 -2.83 12.02 1.28
CA GLN A 129 -1.60 11.69 0.58
C GLN A 129 -0.93 10.50 1.26
N LEU A 130 -1.19 9.29 0.75
CA LEU A 130 -0.66 8.05 1.30
C LEU A 130 0.77 7.80 0.82
N ASP A 131 1.64 7.47 1.76
CA ASP A 131 2.95 6.90 1.46
C ASP A 131 2.78 5.41 1.08
N GLU A 132 1.81 4.72 1.69
CA GLU A 132 1.59 3.30 1.50
C GLU A 132 0.10 2.91 1.60
N LEU A 133 -0.38 2.20 0.58
CA LEU A 133 -1.67 1.52 0.54
C LEU A 133 -1.46 0.01 0.42
N ASP A 134 -1.67 -0.70 1.52
CA ASP A 134 -1.63 -2.15 1.55
C ASP A 134 -3.00 -2.71 1.18
N MET A 135 -3.05 -3.47 0.11
CA MET A 135 -4.24 -4.09 -0.40
C MET A 135 -4.21 -5.57 -0.07
N PHE A 136 -5.08 -6.00 0.84
CA PHE A 136 -5.20 -7.40 1.23
C PHE A 136 -6.31 -8.08 0.42
N MET A 137 -5.96 -9.17 -0.26
CA MET A 137 -6.86 -9.99 -1.05
C MET A 137 -6.59 -11.47 -0.83
N PRO A 138 -7.61 -12.24 -0.43
CA PRO A 138 -7.56 -13.69 -0.55
C PRO A 138 -7.40 -14.11 -2.02
N LEU A 139 -6.45 -14.99 -2.34
CA LEU A 139 -6.25 -15.49 -3.72
C LEU A 139 -7.52 -16.08 -4.35
N ALA A 140 -8.44 -16.61 -3.55
CA ALA A 140 -9.71 -17.17 -4.03
C ALA A 140 -10.71 -16.11 -4.55
N GLU A 141 -10.53 -14.84 -4.19
CA GLU A 141 -11.52 -13.76 -4.40
C GLU A 141 -11.00 -12.68 -5.35
N ALA A 142 -10.05 -13.04 -6.22
CA ALA A 142 -9.44 -12.08 -7.13
C ALA A 142 -10.48 -11.47 -8.08
N PRO A 143 -10.58 -10.13 -8.18
CA PRO A 143 -11.47 -9.44 -9.08
C PRO A 143 -11.03 -9.68 -10.52
N GLU A 144 -11.91 -9.30 -11.44
CA GLU A 144 -11.48 -9.14 -12.82
C GLU A 144 -10.32 -8.13 -12.87
N TYR A 145 -9.23 -8.52 -13.53
CA TYR A 145 -8.03 -7.69 -13.64
C TYR A 145 -8.32 -6.30 -14.23
N SER A 146 -9.35 -6.18 -15.08
CA SER A 146 -9.85 -4.93 -15.64
C SER A 146 -10.19 -3.88 -14.59
N GLU A 147 -10.86 -4.26 -13.50
CA GLU A 147 -11.25 -3.34 -12.42
C GLU A 147 -10.03 -2.85 -11.63
N LEU A 148 -9.08 -3.75 -11.34
CA LEU A 148 -7.81 -3.40 -10.72
C LEU A 148 -6.99 -2.45 -11.61
N VAL A 149 -6.89 -2.74 -12.90
CA VAL A 149 -6.19 -1.85 -13.84
C VAL A 149 -6.87 -0.49 -13.92
N GLY A 150 -8.21 -0.46 -13.96
CA GLY A 150 -8.98 0.77 -13.88
C GLY A 150 -8.66 1.59 -12.64
N MET A 151 -8.58 0.94 -11.47
CA MET A 151 -8.11 1.58 -10.24
C MET A 151 -6.70 2.16 -10.40
N PHE A 152 -5.73 1.38 -10.85
CA PHE A 152 -4.33 1.81 -10.98
C PHE A 152 -4.18 3.06 -11.86
N ARG A 153 -4.95 3.13 -12.95
CA ARG A 153 -4.95 4.28 -13.87
C ARG A 153 -5.54 5.55 -13.28
N ARG A 154 -6.53 5.41 -12.38
CA ARG A 154 -7.23 6.54 -11.75
C ARG A 154 -6.59 7.00 -10.45
N LEU A 155 -5.82 6.14 -9.80
CA LEU A 155 -5.27 6.42 -8.48
C LEU A 155 -4.31 7.61 -8.48
N ARG A 156 -4.47 8.48 -7.50
CA ARG A 156 -3.64 9.67 -7.25
C ARG A 156 -3.30 9.75 -5.76
N ASN A 157 -2.27 10.53 -5.44
CA ASN A 157 -1.87 10.79 -4.05
C ASN A 157 -1.47 9.53 -3.27
N VAL A 158 -1.06 8.46 -3.94
CA VAL A 158 -0.53 7.23 -3.34
C VAL A 158 0.85 6.97 -3.90
N GLN A 159 1.87 6.94 -3.05
CA GLN A 159 3.25 6.68 -3.50
C GLN A 159 3.50 5.19 -3.77
N ARG A 160 2.89 4.31 -2.98
CA ARG A 160 3.10 2.87 -3.06
C ARG A 160 1.82 2.09 -2.81
N ILE A 161 1.59 1.06 -3.62
CA ILE A 161 0.60 0.01 -3.35
C ILE A 161 1.35 -1.30 -3.08
N ARG A 162 0.93 -2.06 -2.08
CA ARG A 162 1.47 -3.41 -1.85
C ARG A 162 0.35 -4.43 -1.80
N PHE A 163 0.51 -5.54 -2.49
CA PHE A 163 -0.37 -6.70 -2.32
C PHE A 163 0.35 -7.78 -1.53
N LEU A 164 -0.28 -8.19 -0.43
CA LEU A 164 0.19 -9.31 0.34
C LEU A 164 -0.21 -10.61 -0.37
N LEU A 165 0.78 -11.38 -0.78
CA LEU A 165 0.60 -12.65 -1.46
C LEU A 165 0.49 -13.75 -0.40
N CYS A 166 -0.70 -14.35 -0.29
CA CYS A 166 -1.02 -15.32 0.77
C CYS A 166 -1.37 -16.69 0.20
N GLY A 167 -0.45 -17.65 0.28
CA GLY A 167 -0.64 -19.00 -0.26
C GLY A 167 0.61 -19.43 -1.03
N ASP A 168 0.42 -20.28 -2.03
CA ASP A 168 1.49 -20.71 -2.92
C ASP A 168 2.14 -19.52 -3.63
N GLU A 169 3.45 -19.35 -3.42
CA GLU A 169 4.26 -18.29 -4.00
C GLU A 169 4.22 -18.32 -5.53
N GLN A 170 4.26 -19.51 -6.14
CA GLN A 170 4.24 -19.65 -7.59
C GLN A 170 2.90 -19.16 -8.17
N GLN A 171 1.79 -19.63 -7.60
CA GLN A 171 0.46 -19.17 -8.01
C GLN A 171 0.28 -17.66 -7.81
N ALA A 172 0.74 -17.12 -6.69
CA ALA A 172 0.63 -15.69 -6.42
C ALA A 172 1.47 -14.85 -7.40
N ARG A 173 2.71 -15.28 -7.68
CA ARG A 173 3.59 -14.67 -8.68
C ARG A 173 2.96 -14.69 -10.07
N LEU A 174 2.38 -15.81 -10.49
CA LEU A 174 1.67 -15.95 -11.78
C LEU A 174 0.52 -14.94 -11.90
N ARG A 175 -0.31 -14.82 -10.85
CA ARG A 175 -1.43 -13.87 -10.86
C ARG A 175 -0.99 -12.42 -10.94
N CYS A 176 0.10 -12.07 -10.27
CA CYS A 176 0.68 -10.74 -10.36
C CYS A 176 1.28 -10.48 -11.75
N CYS A 177 1.95 -11.47 -12.35
CA CYS A 177 2.43 -11.40 -13.73
C CYS A 177 1.27 -11.14 -14.71
N TRP A 178 0.13 -11.82 -14.52
CA TRP A 178 -1.07 -11.55 -15.31
C TRP A 178 -1.63 -10.14 -15.10
N LEU A 179 -1.74 -9.67 -13.85
CA LEU A 179 -2.17 -8.30 -13.57
C LEU A 179 -1.27 -7.29 -14.31
N ILE A 180 0.05 -7.42 -14.18
CA ILE A 180 1.00 -6.52 -14.84
C ILE A 180 0.85 -6.62 -16.36
N GLY A 181 0.72 -7.82 -16.92
CA GLY A 181 0.46 -8.01 -18.35
C GLY A 181 -0.82 -7.30 -18.83
N VAL A 182 -1.91 -7.39 -18.07
CA VAL A 182 -3.16 -6.66 -18.35
C VAL A 182 -2.96 -5.15 -18.23
N MET A 183 -2.19 -4.67 -17.24
CA MET A 183 -1.86 -3.25 -17.10
C MET A 183 -1.09 -2.72 -18.31
N LEU A 184 -0.09 -3.47 -18.79
CA LEU A 184 0.70 -3.10 -19.97
C LEU A 184 -0.16 -3.09 -21.25
N LYS A 185 -1.01 -4.10 -21.42
CA LYS A 185 -1.94 -4.19 -22.55
C LYS A 185 -2.92 -3.01 -22.57
N GLU A 186 -3.51 -2.68 -21.42
CA GLU A 186 -4.44 -1.57 -21.29
C GLU A 186 -3.74 -0.21 -21.50
N ASP A 187 -2.51 -0.04 -20.97
CA ASP A 187 -1.72 1.18 -21.20
C ASP A 187 -1.43 1.39 -22.69
N HIS A 188 -1.06 0.32 -23.43
CA HIS A 188 -0.87 0.37 -24.88
C HIS A 188 -2.18 0.74 -25.61
N TYR A 189 -3.28 0.02 -25.34
CA TYR A 189 -4.58 0.29 -25.96
C TYR A 189 -5.02 1.75 -25.75
N GLN A 190 -4.90 2.25 -24.52
CA GLN A 190 -5.31 3.62 -24.18
C GLN A 190 -4.41 4.69 -24.81
N ARG A 191 -3.17 4.36 -25.16
CA ARG A 191 -2.23 5.28 -25.80
C ARG A 191 -2.37 5.35 -27.32
N TYR A 192 -2.74 4.25 -27.97
CA TYR A 192 -2.65 4.14 -29.44
C TYR A 192 -3.96 3.73 -30.12
N ASP A 193 -4.75 2.85 -29.51
CA ASP A 193 -5.88 2.19 -30.17
C ASP A 193 -7.25 2.75 -29.75
N ALA A 194 -7.33 3.39 -28.59
CA ALA A 194 -8.59 3.91 -28.07
C ALA A 194 -9.14 5.02 -28.99
N PRO A 195 -10.48 5.13 -29.19
CA PRO A 195 -11.08 6.12 -30.09
C PRO A 195 -10.70 7.57 -29.83
N ASN A 196 -10.27 7.90 -28.60
CA ASN A 196 -9.85 9.24 -28.17
C ASN A 196 -8.38 9.25 -27.66
N ALA A 197 -7.55 8.33 -28.13
CA ALA A 197 -6.15 8.25 -27.73
C ALA A 197 -5.37 9.55 -28.04
N PRO A 198 -4.37 9.95 -27.20
CA PRO A 198 -3.86 9.22 -26.04
C PRO A 198 -4.62 9.53 -24.73
N ASN A 199 -5.05 8.48 -24.03
CA ASN A 199 -5.62 8.56 -22.69
C ASN A 199 -4.56 8.13 -21.65
N LEU A 200 -3.81 9.09 -21.11
CA LEU A 200 -2.75 8.79 -20.15
C LEU A 200 -3.30 8.47 -18.76
N GLU A 201 -2.63 7.55 -18.06
CA GLU A 201 -2.86 7.26 -16.65
C GLU A 201 -2.43 8.43 -15.75
N SER A 202 -2.95 8.48 -14.52
CA SER A 202 -2.55 9.50 -13.55
C SER A 202 -1.16 9.25 -12.96
N SER A 203 -0.71 7.99 -12.91
CA SER A 203 0.62 7.60 -12.44
C SER A 203 1.02 6.32 -13.15
N TRP A 204 2.28 6.26 -13.60
CA TRP A 204 2.87 5.02 -14.06
C TRP A 204 3.34 4.21 -12.86
N TRP A 205 3.33 2.89 -12.96
CA TRP A 205 3.69 2.03 -11.83
C TRP A 205 4.91 1.18 -12.17
N SER A 206 5.99 1.38 -11.41
CA SER A 206 7.08 0.40 -11.35
C SER A 206 6.71 -0.68 -10.33
N TRP A 207 7.22 -1.90 -10.51
CA TRP A 207 6.93 -3.01 -9.59
C TRP A 207 8.22 -3.66 -9.10
N SER A 208 8.14 -4.26 -7.92
CA SER A 208 9.18 -5.12 -7.37
C SER A 208 8.58 -6.24 -6.54
N TRP A 209 9.33 -7.32 -6.45
CA TRP A 209 8.98 -8.51 -5.69
C TRP A 209 9.80 -8.55 -4.41
N SER A 210 9.17 -8.84 -3.28
CA SER A 210 9.85 -9.09 -2.01
C SER A 210 9.37 -10.41 -1.46
N PHE A 211 10.18 -11.44 -1.66
CA PHE A 211 9.97 -12.79 -1.14
C PHE A 211 10.82 -12.95 0.12
N ASN A 212 10.17 -13.35 1.21
CA ASN A 212 10.80 -13.75 2.47
C ASN A 212 10.18 -15.09 2.87
N ASP A 213 10.93 -15.92 3.59
CA ASP A 213 10.51 -17.21 4.16
C ASP A 213 9.12 -17.18 4.81
N ASN A 214 8.69 -16.03 5.33
CA ASN A 214 7.40 -15.88 6.00
C ASN A 214 6.30 -15.27 5.10
N TYR A 215 6.64 -14.35 4.21
CA TYR A 215 5.64 -13.59 3.46
C TYR A 215 6.19 -13.08 2.13
N SER A 216 5.28 -12.88 1.19
CA SER A 216 5.60 -12.38 -0.14
C SER A 216 4.78 -11.13 -0.45
N TRP A 217 5.45 -10.08 -0.91
CA TRP A 217 4.81 -8.86 -1.38
C TRP A 217 5.12 -8.64 -2.85
N VAL A 218 4.12 -8.18 -3.60
CA VAL A 218 4.36 -7.38 -4.79
C VAL A 218 4.12 -5.92 -4.43
N THR A 219 5.09 -5.08 -4.75
CA THR A 219 5.05 -3.65 -4.46
C THR A 219 5.01 -2.87 -5.76
N PHE A 220 4.02 -2.01 -5.92
CA PHE A 220 3.91 -1.04 -7.00
C PHE A 220 4.28 0.34 -6.47
N VAL A 221 5.22 1.03 -7.12
CA VAL A 221 5.67 2.37 -6.75
C VAL A 221 5.26 3.34 -7.86
N ALA A 222 4.51 4.37 -7.49
CA ALA A 222 4.05 5.41 -8.39
C ALA A 222 5.25 6.15 -8.98
N GLN A 223 5.16 6.45 -10.27
CA GLN A 223 6.10 7.20 -11.08
C GLN A 223 5.32 8.24 -11.88
N GLU A 224 6.05 9.24 -12.37
CA GLU A 224 5.49 10.17 -13.35
C GLU A 224 4.94 9.42 -14.57
N PRO A 225 3.76 9.79 -15.08
CA PRO A 225 3.21 9.21 -16.30
C PRO A 225 4.21 9.31 -17.45
N LYS A 226 4.34 8.24 -18.25
CA LYS A 226 5.22 8.29 -19.43
C LYS A 226 4.74 9.36 -20.41
N PRO A 227 5.64 10.11 -21.03
CA PRO A 227 5.26 11.09 -22.05
C PRO A 227 4.57 10.42 -23.24
N VAL A 228 3.87 11.22 -24.04
CA VAL A 228 3.37 10.76 -25.33
C VAL A 228 4.59 10.53 -26.24
N MET A 229 4.69 9.33 -26.81
CA MET A 229 5.77 8.91 -27.70
C MET A 229 5.19 8.04 -28.81
N VAL A 230 5.94 7.85 -29.89
CA VAL A 230 5.54 6.94 -30.97
C VAL A 230 5.55 5.50 -30.47
N GLU A 231 4.74 4.64 -31.09
CA GLU A 231 4.49 3.28 -30.61
C GLU A 231 5.79 2.45 -30.56
N GLU A 232 6.68 2.59 -31.55
CA GLU A 232 7.92 1.85 -31.60
C GLU A 232 8.84 2.17 -30.40
N GLU A 233 8.94 3.45 -30.02
CA GLU A 233 9.70 3.88 -28.85
C GLU A 233 9.10 3.34 -27.55
N TYR A 234 7.76 3.35 -27.46
CA TYR A 234 7.03 2.77 -26.34
C TYR A 234 7.29 1.27 -26.20
N MET A 235 7.23 0.54 -27.31
CA MET A 235 7.47 -0.90 -27.32
C MET A 235 8.90 -1.24 -26.90
N MET A 236 9.89 -0.44 -27.31
CA MET A 236 11.27 -0.59 -26.84
C MET A 236 11.42 -0.34 -25.33
N LEU A 237 10.67 0.62 -24.79
CA LEU A 237 10.67 0.92 -23.35
C LEU A 237 9.97 -0.15 -22.51
N VAL A 238 8.91 -0.77 -23.04
CA VAL A 238 8.13 -1.80 -22.33
C VAL A 238 8.72 -3.20 -22.51
N LYS A 239 9.48 -3.46 -23.57
CA LYS A 239 10.06 -4.78 -23.87
C LYS A 239 10.82 -5.42 -22.68
N PRO A 240 11.76 -4.75 -21.99
CA PRO A 240 12.46 -5.36 -20.86
C PRO A 240 11.53 -5.82 -19.74
N LYS A 241 10.39 -5.13 -19.55
CA LYS A 241 9.37 -5.47 -18.56
C LYS A 241 8.54 -6.68 -18.98
N LEU A 242 8.24 -6.80 -20.27
CA LEU A 242 7.58 -7.99 -20.81
C LEU A 242 8.48 -9.21 -20.70
N ASP A 243 9.77 -9.05 -21.02
CA ASP A 243 10.76 -10.12 -20.90
C ASP A 243 10.85 -10.64 -19.45
N GLU A 244 10.90 -9.73 -18.46
CA GLU A 244 10.88 -10.08 -17.01
C GLU A 244 9.62 -10.89 -16.64
N ILE A 245 8.45 -10.48 -17.12
CA ILE A 245 7.17 -11.15 -16.83
C ILE A 245 7.13 -12.54 -17.49
N MET A 246 7.62 -12.65 -18.72
CA MET A 246 7.68 -13.93 -19.45
C MET A 246 8.61 -14.93 -18.75
N GLU A 247 9.79 -14.49 -18.32
CA GLU A 247 10.73 -15.32 -17.56
C GLU A 247 10.14 -15.75 -16.22
N ALA A 248 9.53 -14.82 -15.49
CA ALA A 248 8.85 -15.10 -14.23
C ALA A 248 7.69 -16.11 -14.38
N THR A 249 6.95 -16.04 -15.49
CA THR A 249 5.84 -16.95 -15.78
C THR A 249 6.36 -18.34 -16.17
N ALA A 250 7.42 -18.42 -16.98
CA ALA A 250 8.03 -19.69 -17.36
C ALA A 250 8.60 -20.46 -16.16
N GLY A 251 9.28 -19.75 -15.24
CA GLY A 251 9.82 -20.35 -14.01
C GLY A 251 8.75 -20.78 -12.99
N ALA A 252 7.51 -20.32 -13.12
CA ALA A 252 6.41 -20.73 -12.24
C ALA A 252 5.52 -21.83 -12.86
N LEU A 253 5.71 -22.17 -14.14
CA LEU A 253 5.00 -23.26 -14.83
C LEU A 253 5.84 -24.53 -15.01
N GLY A 254 7.15 -24.46 -14.76
CA GLY A 254 8.08 -25.60 -14.80
C GLY A 254 8.30 -26.21 -13.43
#